data_AF-A0A316R712-F1
#
_entry.id   AF-A0A316R712-F1
#
_cell.length_a   1.000
_cell.length_b   1.000
_cell.length_c   1.000
_cell.angle_alpha   90.00
_cell.angle_beta   90.00
_cell.angle_gamma   90.00
#
_symmetry.space_group_name_H-M   'P 1'
#
loop_
_entity.id
_entity.type
_entity.pdbx_description
1 polymer ?
#
loop_
_entity_poly.entity_id
_entity_poly.type
_entity_poly.pdbx_seq_one_letter_code
_entity_poly.pdbx_strand_id
1 'polypeptide(L)'
;MSNASSAVRAIPSTFETWRVNHDTENNAFDLSGSNNGGVDNSATVNRGPIKVERSVARFDFRDGSPADTDANTYNIGLEDQNGLLQVKLCRMALVNMSRNFYYLRRVSDDGMGKNKVLCGLETDANYVDDTDAGFKAAENIPAAQLAAHFNYSLFDVNGRIDEDTRGQWDSYWIDDVLGNPEDNAEYNKKDYHIWRYVTENTVPQDNDKQRNGVTTGVVFKGKLLASDGLKDVNPSLYNAIEGTYSMPDNTTGYTYDVQGRTYPILYTFQNMIYVGWNAGVSPAATAAGETTDLYKAVNEVPEGSAKSPDALYQELVAAKGTSGEAAALDAFRKAATSAGFTLYQASNDAETDAAKNDGVGYYFYYYYWNRHNDNELSATMGPMEFAVVRNNVYKLAVTGIAKLGHPRISGNDPDPVGPEEPNEKGDVYLTVSVEVLPWVVRENDIEF
;
A
#
# COMPACT_ATOMS: atom_id res chain seq x y z
N MET A 1 -9.01 -5.20 -24.58
CA MET A 1 -9.76 -4.02 -25.05
C MET A 1 -11.21 -4.42 -25.25
N SER A 2 -12.14 -3.51 -24.95
CA SER A 2 -13.60 -3.69 -25.07
C SER A 2 -14.23 -2.40 -25.61
N ASN A 3 -15.51 -2.43 -26.00
CA ASN A 3 -16.22 -1.23 -26.42
C ASN A 3 -16.24 -0.17 -25.29
N ALA A 4 -15.82 1.06 -25.61
CA ALA A 4 -15.86 2.19 -24.67
C ALA A 4 -17.25 2.85 -24.58
N SER A 5 -18.11 2.58 -25.56
CA SER A 5 -19.47 3.08 -25.64
C SER A 5 -20.32 2.14 -26.51
N SER A 6 -21.64 2.19 -26.35
CA SER A 6 -22.55 1.47 -27.25
C SER A 6 -22.40 2.00 -28.67
N ALA A 7 -22.24 1.10 -29.64
CA ALA A 7 -22.04 1.43 -31.04
C ALA A 7 -23.15 0.80 -31.88
N VAL A 8 -24.12 1.61 -32.32
CA VAL A 8 -25.22 1.15 -33.17
C VAL A 8 -24.73 0.95 -34.60
N ARG A 9 -25.03 -0.20 -35.20
CA ARG A 9 -24.71 -0.52 -36.59
C ARG A 9 -25.94 -0.99 -37.34
N ALA A 10 -26.07 -0.56 -38.59
CA ALA A 10 -27.04 -1.12 -39.50
C ALA A 10 -26.38 -2.24 -40.32
N ILE A 11 -27.17 -3.25 -40.63
CA ILE A 11 -26.80 -4.37 -41.51
C ILE A 11 -27.84 -4.48 -42.64
N PRO A 12 -27.52 -5.11 -43.77
CA PRO A 12 -28.49 -5.42 -44.82
C PRO A 12 -29.73 -6.11 -44.23
N SER A 13 -30.92 -5.65 -44.64
CA SER A 13 -32.19 -6.14 -44.10
C SER A 13 -32.54 -7.57 -44.53
N THR A 14 -31.84 -8.12 -45.53
CA THR A 14 -32.02 -9.49 -45.99
C THR A 14 -30.67 -10.16 -46.26
N PHE A 15 -30.64 -11.48 -46.11
CA PHE A 15 -29.47 -12.29 -46.46
C PHE A 15 -29.12 -12.17 -47.95
N GLU A 16 -30.12 -12.06 -48.83
CA GLU A 16 -29.88 -11.94 -50.27
C GLU A 16 -29.19 -10.61 -50.63
N THR A 17 -29.56 -9.51 -49.96
CA THR A 17 -28.85 -8.23 -50.11
C THR A 17 -27.40 -8.33 -49.64
N TRP A 18 -27.13 -9.08 -48.57
CA TRP A 18 -25.76 -9.34 -48.13
C TRP A 18 -25.00 -10.15 -49.18
N ARG A 19 -25.58 -11.25 -49.65
CA ARG A 19 -24.96 -12.14 -50.62
C ARG A 19 -24.61 -11.39 -51.91
N VAL A 20 -25.58 -10.74 -52.55
CA VAL A 20 -25.38 -10.07 -53.84
C VAL A 20 -24.36 -8.94 -53.77
N ASN A 21 -24.32 -8.20 -52.65
CA ASN A 21 -23.53 -6.97 -52.58
C ASN A 21 -22.23 -7.13 -51.78
N HIS A 22 -22.08 -8.14 -50.92
CA HIS A 22 -21.00 -8.16 -49.92
C HIS A 22 -20.32 -9.51 -49.70
N ASP A 23 -20.55 -10.52 -50.56
CA ASP A 23 -19.95 -11.86 -50.43
C ASP A 23 -18.63 -12.05 -51.20
N THR A 24 -18.07 -10.97 -51.76
CA THR A 24 -16.80 -11.01 -52.50
C THR A 24 -15.70 -10.25 -51.76
N GLU A 25 -14.44 -10.68 -51.95
CA GLU A 25 -13.26 -10.06 -51.35
C GLU A 25 -13.13 -8.56 -51.71
N ASN A 26 -13.46 -8.20 -52.94
CA ASN A 26 -13.35 -6.83 -53.45
C ASN A 26 -14.51 -5.90 -53.03
N ASN A 27 -15.56 -6.43 -52.37
CA ASN A 27 -16.72 -5.65 -51.95
C ASN A 27 -17.26 -6.07 -50.57
N ALA A 28 -16.37 -6.45 -49.66
CA ALA A 28 -16.73 -6.85 -48.31
C ALA A 28 -17.52 -5.75 -47.57
N PHE A 29 -18.45 -6.15 -46.70
CA PHE A 29 -19.28 -5.21 -45.94
C PHE A 29 -18.44 -4.41 -44.93
N ASP A 30 -18.52 -3.09 -45.00
CA ASP A 30 -17.87 -2.17 -44.08
C ASP A 30 -18.80 -1.82 -42.89
N LEU A 31 -18.41 -2.27 -41.70
CA LEU A 31 -19.13 -2.01 -40.45
C LEU A 31 -18.90 -0.61 -39.87
N SER A 32 -18.03 0.21 -40.44
CA SER A 32 -17.69 1.56 -39.94
C SER A 32 -17.66 2.65 -41.01
N GLY A 33 -17.88 2.29 -42.27
CA GLY A 33 -17.87 3.18 -43.44
C GLY A 33 -19.13 3.10 -44.29
N SER A 34 -19.04 3.69 -45.48
CA SER A 34 -20.15 3.74 -46.44
C SER A 34 -20.06 2.55 -47.39
N ASN A 35 -21.16 1.81 -47.55
CA ASN A 35 -21.24 0.65 -48.44
C ASN A 35 -21.79 1.04 -49.83
N ASN A 36 -21.18 2.04 -50.48
CA ASN A 36 -21.42 2.43 -51.88
C ASN A 36 -22.90 2.50 -52.32
N GLY A 37 -23.72 3.28 -51.60
CA GLY A 37 -25.15 3.46 -51.90
C GLY A 37 -26.09 2.47 -51.20
N GLY A 38 -25.55 1.51 -50.46
CA GLY A 38 -26.27 0.64 -49.53
C GLY A 38 -26.33 1.20 -48.10
N VAL A 39 -26.10 0.33 -47.11
CA VAL A 39 -26.08 0.73 -45.69
C VAL A 39 -24.91 1.66 -45.39
N ASP A 40 -25.19 2.85 -44.85
CA ASP A 40 -24.16 3.77 -44.38
C ASP A 40 -23.92 3.60 -42.87
N ASN A 41 -22.70 3.18 -42.50
CA ASN A 41 -22.20 3.11 -41.13
C ASN A 41 -21.08 4.14 -40.87
N SER A 42 -20.87 5.10 -41.76
CA SER A 42 -19.80 6.08 -41.64
C SER A 42 -20.06 7.14 -40.54
N ALA A 43 -19.05 7.96 -40.27
CA ALA A 43 -19.14 9.01 -39.25
C ALA A 43 -20.16 10.11 -39.60
N THR A 44 -20.51 10.27 -40.88
CA THR A 44 -21.49 11.29 -41.35
C THR A 44 -22.90 11.02 -40.82
N VAL A 45 -23.20 9.77 -40.46
CA VAL A 45 -24.48 9.34 -39.85
C VAL A 45 -24.32 8.93 -38.38
N ASN A 46 -23.26 9.41 -37.71
CA ASN A 46 -22.94 9.15 -36.30
C ASN A 46 -22.73 7.67 -35.93
N ARG A 47 -22.26 6.82 -36.86
CA ARG A 47 -21.94 5.40 -36.59
C ARG A 47 -20.44 5.15 -36.53
N GLY A 48 -19.72 5.57 -37.57
CA GLY A 48 -18.25 5.66 -37.67
C GLY A 48 -17.46 4.46 -37.15
N PRO A 49 -16.17 4.67 -36.80
CA PRO A 49 -15.38 3.67 -36.09
C PRO A 49 -15.94 3.32 -34.71
N ILE A 50 -15.73 2.09 -34.25
CA ILE A 50 -16.10 1.65 -32.90
C ILE A 50 -15.07 2.17 -31.91
N LYS A 51 -15.52 2.93 -30.90
CA LYS A 51 -14.65 3.37 -29.80
C LYS A 51 -14.37 2.19 -28.88
N VAL A 52 -13.10 1.93 -28.61
CA VAL A 52 -12.64 0.89 -27.70
C VAL A 52 -11.82 1.48 -26.55
N GLU A 53 -11.81 0.79 -25.42
CA GLU A 53 -11.02 1.10 -24.24
C GLU A 53 -10.25 -0.13 -23.77
N ARG A 54 -9.20 0.10 -22.99
CA ARG A 54 -8.49 -1.00 -22.34
C ARG A 54 -9.30 -1.54 -21.18
N SER A 55 -9.12 -2.83 -20.91
CA SER A 55 -9.88 -3.57 -19.91
C SER A 55 -9.23 -3.52 -18.52
N VAL A 56 -8.09 -2.82 -18.41
CA VAL A 56 -7.24 -2.70 -17.22
C VAL A 56 -6.82 -1.23 -17.06
N ALA A 57 -6.43 -0.88 -15.84
CA ALA A 57 -5.68 0.34 -15.53
C ALA A 57 -4.17 0.09 -15.64
N ARG A 58 -3.38 1.16 -15.57
CA ARG A 58 -1.91 1.13 -15.51
C ARG A 58 -1.43 1.93 -14.31
N PHE A 59 -0.48 1.39 -13.56
CA PHE A 59 0.22 2.10 -12.50
C PHE A 59 1.63 2.45 -13.01
N ASP A 60 1.98 3.72 -12.92
CA ASP A 60 3.31 4.24 -13.19
C ASP A 60 3.93 4.66 -11.84
N PHE A 61 5.24 4.52 -11.67
CA PHE A 61 5.94 4.94 -10.47
C PHE A 61 7.16 5.81 -10.80
N ARG A 62 7.43 6.82 -9.98
CA ARG A 62 8.71 7.56 -10.00
C ARG A 62 9.28 7.69 -8.60
N ASP A 63 10.57 7.95 -8.55
CA ASP A 63 11.19 8.49 -7.35
C ASP A 63 10.65 9.91 -7.08
N GLY A 64 10.20 10.13 -5.85
CA GLY A 64 9.73 11.42 -5.35
C GLY A 64 10.53 11.93 -4.17
N SER A 65 11.64 11.28 -3.81
CA SER A 65 12.49 11.74 -2.72
C SER A 65 13.07 13.14 -2.97
N PRO A 66 13.36 13.91 -1.90
CA PRO A 66 14.04 15.19 -2.02
C PRO A 66 15.34 15.11 -2.85
N ALA A 67 15.68 16.20 -3.54
CA ALA A 67 16.86 16.24 -4.41
C ALA A 67 18.19 16.22 -3.64
N ASP A 68 18.17 16.47 -2.33
CA ASP A 68 19.31 16.46 -1.42
C ASP A 68 19.53 15.12 -0.70
N THR A 69 18.70 14.12 -0.98
CA THR A 69 18.82 12.74 -0.47
C THR A 69 19.19 11.77 -1.59
N ASP A 70 19.70 10.60 -1.20
CA ASP A 70 19.83 9.48 -2.14
C ASP A 70 18.46 9.05 -2.67
N ALA A 71 18.45 8.38 -3.83
CA ALA A 71 17.21 7.92 -4.46
C ALA A 71 16.31 7.11 -3.49
N ASN A 72 15.01 7.39 -3.53
CA ASN A 72 13.99 6.79 -2.67
C ASN A 72 14.28 6.89 -1.17
N THR A 73 15.03 7.91 -0.74
CA THR A 73 15.41 8.12 0.67
C THR A 73 14.78 9.39 1.21
N TYR A 74 14.21 9.34 2.41
CA TYR A 74 13.42 10.42 2.98
C TYR A 74 13.92 10.72 4.39
N ASN A 75 14.16 12.00 4.69
CA ASN A 75 14.50 12.43 6.04
C ASN A 75 13.28 12.29 6.96
N ILE A 76 13.47 11.76 8.16
CA ILE A 76 12.44 11.65 9.18
C ILE A 76 12.86 12.39 10.46
N GLY A 77 11.89 12.92 11.21
CA GLY A 77 12.13 13.68 12.44
C GLY A 77 11.64 15.12 12.37
N LEU A 78 11.36 15.72 13.53
CA LEU A 78 10.89 17.10 13.65
C LEU A 78 12.07 18.07 13.84
N GLU A 79 11.92 19.29 13.32
CA GLU A 79 12.75 20.46 13.62
C GLU A 79 14.27 20.19 13.53
N ASP A 80 14.99 20.35 14.64
CA ASP A 80 16.47 20.28 14.72
C ASP A 80 17.04 18.87 14.52
N GLN A 81 16.19 17.83 14.42
CA GLN A 81 16.61 16.46 14.09
C GLN A 81 16.41 16.09 12.62
N ASN A 82 15.87 17.02 11.81
CA ASN A 82 15.66 16.79 10.38
C ASN A 82 16.99 16.47 9.68
N GLY A 83 17.05 15.32 9.00
CA GLY A 83 18.24 14.82 8.30
C GLY A 83 19.20 13.97 9.16
N LEU A 84 18.91 13.72 10.43
CA LEU A 84 19.69 12.78 11.26
C LEU A 84 19.25 11.32 11.08
N LEU A 85 17.95 11.12 10.86
CA LEU A 85 17.34 9.83 10.57
C LEU A 85 16.73 9.86 9.18
N GLN A 86 16.84 8.74 8.48
CA GLN A 86 16.36 8.61 7.13
C GLN A 86 15.66 7.26 6.93
N VAL A 87 14.74 7.21 5.98
CA VAL A 87 14.08 5.98 5.53
C VAL A 87 14.36 5.81 4.06
N LYS A 88 14.96 4.68 3.69
CA LYS A 88 15.07 4.26 2.29
C LYS A 88 13.95 3.29 1.95
N LEU A 89 13.11 3.62 0.97
CA LEU A 89 12.17 2.66 0.40
C LEU A 89 12.92 1.72 -0.55
N CYS A 90 12.84 0.42 -0.29
CA CYS A 90 13.60 -0.57 -1.04
C CYS A 90 12.73 -1.44 -1.95
N ARG A 91 11.49 -1.73 -1.53
CA ARG A 91 10.52 -2.52 -2.30
C ARG A 91 9.14 -1.90 -2.29
N MET A 92 8.39 -2.19 -3.34
CA MET A 92 6.97 -1.89 -3.46
C MET A 92 6.21 -3.14 -3.91
N ALA A 93 5.02 -3.37 -3.36
CA ALA A 93 4.22 -4.55 -3.68
C ALA A 93 2.78 -4.17 -3.98
N LEU A 94 2.18 -4.77 -5.02
CA LEU A 94 0.74 -4.63 -5.25
C LEU A 94 -0.02 -5.61 -4.37
N VAL A 95 -1.10 -5.13 -3.75
CA VAL A 95 -2.03 -5.95 -2.98
C VAL A 95 -3.48 -5.76 -3.45
N ASN A 96 -4.31 -6.78 -3.20
CA ASN A 96 -5.76 -6.78 -3.42
C ASN A 96 -6.19 -6.49 -4.86
N MET A 97 -5.45 -6.97 -5.86
CA MET A 97 -5.86 -6.81 -7.27
C MET A 97 -7.04 -7.74 -7.58
N SER A 98 -8.17 -7.21 -8.06
CA SER A 98 -9.35 -8.04 -8.33
C SER A 98 -9.06 -9.19 -9.30
N ARG A 99 -9.55 -10.39 -9.01
CA ARG A 99 -9.43 -11.55 -9.90
C ARG A 99 -10.39 -11.46 -11.08
N ASN A 100 -11.54 -10.85 -10.86
CA ASN A 100 -12.62 -10.81 -11.81
C ASN A 100 -12.99 -9.36 -12.10
N PHE A 101 -13.28 -9.08 -13.35
CA PHE A 101 -13.88 -7.83 -13.76
C PHE A 101 -14.77 -8.12 -14.96
N TYR A 102 -15.73 -7.24 -15.18
CA TYR A 102 -16.64 -7.38 -16.29
C TYR A 102 -15.97 -7.08 -17.63
N TYR A 103 -16.19 -7.91 -18.66
CA TYR A 103 -15.63 -7.65 -19.99
C TYR A 103 -16.03 -6.27 -20.56
N LEU A 104 -17.32 -5.92 -20.50
CA LEU A 104 -17.83 -4.59 -20.81
C LEU A 104 -18.02 -3.78 -19.52
N ARG A 105 -17.56 -2.52 -19.51
CA ARG A 105 -17.81 -1.59 -18.39
C ARG A 105 -19.30 -1.48 -18.13
N ARG A 106 -19.67 -1.40 -16.86
CA ARG A 106 -21.02 -1.15 -16.38
C ARG A 106 -20.94 0.02 -15.44
N VAL A 107 -21.89 0.94 -15.56
CA VAL A 107 -22.10 1.98 -14.57
C VAL A 107 -23.53 1.90 -14.06
N SER A 108 -23.74 2.19 -12.79
CA SER A 108 -25.05 2.17 -12.15
C SER A 108 -25.14 3.27 -11.09
N ASP A 109 -26.34 3.52 -10.58
CA ASP A 109 -26.57 4.56 -9.57
C ASP A 109 -25.87 4.26 -8.24
N ASP A 110 -25.56 2.98 -7.97
CA ASP A 110 -25.11 2.50 -6.65
C ASP A 110 -23.90 1.55 -6.66
N GLY A 111 -23.39 1.20 -7.85
CA GLY A 111 -22.30 0.21 -8.01
C GLY A 111 -22.76 -1.23 -7.80
N MET A 112 -24.08 -1.45 -7.63
CA MET A 112 -24.72 -2.75 -7.46
C MET A 112 -25.68 -3.08 -8.61
N GLY A 113 -25.70 -2.25 -9.65
CA GLY A 113 -26.43 -2.50 -10.89
C GLY A 113 -27.81 -1.84 -10.98
N LYS A 114 -28.16 -0.94 -10.05
CA LYS A 114 -29.40 -0.16 -10.15
C LYS A 114 -29.37 0.81 -11.33
N ASN A 115 -30.37 0.73 -12.21
CA ASN A 115 -30.43 1.52 -13.45
C ASN A 115 -29.19 1.38 -14.35
N LYS A 116 -28.53 0.21 -14.29
CA LYS A 116 -27.27 -0.05 -14.97
C LYS A 116 -27.28 0.27 -16.47
N VAL A 117 -26.21 0.92 -16.91
CA VAL A 117 -25.89 1.21 -18.31
C VAL A 117 -24.64 0.44 -18.73
N LEU A 118 -24.77 -0.41 -19.76
CA LEU A 118 -23.64 -1.10 -20.38
C LEU A 118 -22.84 -0.13 -21.25
N CYS A 119 -21.51 -0.20 -21.12
CA CYS A 119 -20.57 0.72 -21.74
C CYS A 119 -20.90 2.19 -21.45
N GLY A 120 -21.55 2.48 -20.32
CA GLY A 120 -21.81 3.85 -19.87
C GLY A 120 -20.52 4.54 -19.45
N LEU A 121 -20.53 5.87 -19.47
CA LEU A 121 -19.42 6.69 -18.97
C LEU A 121 -19.56 6.86 -17.46
N GLU A 122 -18.45 6.80 -16.75
CA GLU A 122 -18.42 7.18 -15.34
C GLU A 122 -18.58 8.68 -15.19
N THR A 123 -19.37 9.11 -14.21
CA THR A 123 -19.67 10.50 -13.88
C THR A 123 -19.61 10.67 -12.37
N ASP A 124 -19.61 11.91 -11.89
CA ASP A 124 -19.77 12.26 -10.47
C ASP A 124 -21.06 11.71 -9.82
N ALA A 125 -22.08 11.42 -10.63
CA ALA A 125 -23.38 10.92 -10.18
C ALA A 125 -23.59 9.40 -10.31
N ASN A 126 -22.56 8.61 -10.69
CA ASN A 126 -22.71 7.17 -10.86
C ASN A 126 -21.47 6.39 -10.38
N TYR A 127 -21.59 5.07 -10.36
CA TYR A 127 -20.56 4.15 -9.88
C TYR A 127 -20.22 3.12 -10.96
N VAL A 128 -18.98 2.69 -11.01
CA VAL A 128 -18.55 1.56 -11.85
C VAL A 128 -18.85 0.25 -11.13
N ASP A 129 -19.62 -0.64 -11.75
CA ASP A 129 -20.04 -1.91 -11.11
C ASP A 129 -18.88 -2.92 -11.07
N ASP A 130 -18.66 -3.49 -9.89
CA ASP A 130 -17.71 -4.57 -9.67
C ASP A 130 -18.39 -5.94 -9.70
N THR A 131 -17.64 -7.00 -10.07
CA THR A 131 -18.17 -8.38 -10.04
C THR A 131 -18.43 -8.87 -8.61
N ASP A 132 -17.71 -8.32 -7.63
CA ASP A 132 -17.74 -8.70 -6.23
C ASP A 132 -18.38 -7.61 -5.36
N ALA A 133 -19.19 -6.71 -5.95
CA ALA A 133 -19.86 -5.61 -5.24
C ALA A 133 -20.65 -6.08 -4.00
N GLY A 134 -21.33 -7.23 -4.08
CA GLY A 134 -22.05 -7.81 -2.93
C GLY A 134 -21.14 -8.28 -1.79
N PHE A 135 -19.96 -8.82 -2.10
CA PHE A 135 -18.96 -9.19 -1.10
C PHE A 135 -18.40 -7.94 -0.41
N LYS A 136 -18.08 -6.90 -1.20
CA LYS A 136 -17.51 -5.65 -0.70
C LYS A 136 -18.51 -4.82 0.12
N ALA A 137 -19.79 -4.87 -0.22
CA ALA A 137 -20.86 -4.22 0.52
C ALA A 137 -21.29 -4.96 1.80
N ALA A 138 -20.80 -6.18 2.03
CA ALA A 138 -21.19 -6.96 3.19
C ALA A 138 -20.85 -6.23 4.51
N GLU A 139 -21.64 -6.49 5.55
CA GLU A 139 -21.43 -5.90 6.87
C GLU A 139 -20.00 -6.15 7.36
N ASN A 140 -19.53 -7.40 7.23
CA ASN A 140 -18.18 -7.84 7.55
C ASN A 140 -17.53 -8.50 6.32
N ILE A 141 -16.22 -8.36 6.19
CA ILE A 141 -15.30 -8.99 5.24
C ILE A 141 -14.80 -10.32 5.85
N PRO A 142 -15.25 -11.48 5.33
CA PRO A 142 -14.71 -12.77 5.74
C PRO A 142 -13.27 -12.92 5.22
N ALA A 143 -12.26 -12.74 6.08
CA ALA A 143 -10.85 -12.81 5.70
C ALA A 143 -10.49 -14.10 4.93
N ALA A 144 -11.05 -15.24 5.34
CA ALA A 144 -10.87 -16.53 4.69
C ALA A 144 -11.33 -16.57 3.20
N GLN A 145 -12.14 -15.62 2.75
CA GLN A 145 -12.62 -15.54 1.36
C GLN A 145 -11.83 -14.54 0.51
N LEU A 146 -10.96 -13.71 1.10
CA LEU A 146 -10.22 -12.67 0.37
C LEU A 146 -9.44 -13.23 -0.84
N ALA A 147 -8.75 -14.35 -0.65
CA ALA A 147 -7.96 -14.99 -1.71
C ALA A 147 -8.79 -15.51 -2.89
N ALA A 148 -10.11 -15.70 -2.71
CA ALA A 148 -11.02 -16.09 -3.79
C ALA A 148 -11.43 -14.89 -4.68
N HIS A 149 -11.40 -13.68 -4.13
CA HIS A 149 -11.79 -12.45 -4.83
C HIS A 149 -10.58 -11.66 -5.35
N PHE A 150 -9.45 -11.73 -4.65
CA PHE A 150 -8.27 -10.93 -4.98
C PHE A 150 -7.03 -11.79 -5.27
N ASN A 151 -6.20 -11.30 -6.19
CA ASN A 151 -4.80 -11.69 -6.30
C ASN A 151 -4.01 -10.87 -5.27
N TYR A 152 -2.98 -11.50 -4.68
CA TYR A 152 -2.06 -10.82 -3.77
C TYR A 152 -2.79 -10.20 -2.56
N SER A 153 -3.64 -10.97 -1.88
CA SER A 153 -4.42 -10.47 -0.75
C SER A 153 -3.51 -9.85 0.32
N LEU A 154 -3.89 -8.68 0.84
CA LEU A 154 -3.10 -8.02 1.89
C LEU A 154 -3.03 -8.90 3.15
N PHE A 155 -4.14 -9.57 3.47
CA PHE A 155 -4.31 -10.36 4.69
C PHE A 155 -4.31 -11.88 4.41
N ASP A 156 -3.94 -12.65 5.43
CA ASP A 156 -4.17 -14.09 5.48
C ASP A 156 -5.65 -14.44 5.71
N VAL A 157 -5.92 -15.74 5.82
CA VAL A 157 -7.27 -16.29 6.07
C VAL A 157 -7.87 -15.90 7.43
N ASN A 158 -7.05 -15.36 8.35
CA ASN A 158 -7.44 -14.92 9.68
C ASN A 158 -7.48 -13.38 9.80
N GLY A 159 -7.26 -12.64 8.71
CA GLY A 159 -7.24 -11.18 8.72
C GLY A 159 -5.94 -10.60 9.28
N ARG A 160 -4.84 -11.36 9.25
CA ARG A 160 -3.53 -10.98 9.79
C ARG A 160 -2.53 -10.73 8.67
N ILE A 161 -1.48 -9.99 9.00
CA ILE A 161 -0.32 -9.78 8.11
C ILE A 161 0.91 -10.34 8.80
N ASP A 162 1.33 -11.55 8.45
CA ASP A 162 2.56 -12.17 8.95
C ASP A 162 3.64 -12.26 7.86
N GLU A 163 4.72 -12.99 8.12
CA GLU A 163 5.83 -13.13 7.18
C GLU A 163 5.40 -13.90 5.92
N ASP A 164 4.62 -14.97 6.08
CA ASP A 164 4.09 -15.76 4.97
C ASP A 164 3.11 -14.94 4.11
N THR A 165 2.28 -14.13 4.76
CA THR A 165 1.35 -13.19 4.10
C THR A 165 2.10 -12.18 3.23
N ARG A 166 3.28 -11.74 3.64
CA ARG A 166 4.10 -10.81 2.84
C ARG A 166 4.70 -11.50 1.61
N GLY A 167 4.95 -12.81 1.70
CA GLY A 167 5.46 -13.61 0.59
C GLY A 167 4.48 -13.81 -0.56
N GLN A 168 3.16 -13.64 -0.34
CA GLN A 168 2.15 -13.72 -1.40
C GLN A 168 1.87 -12.39 -2.11
N TRP A 169 2.46 -11.28 -1.68
CA TRP A 169 2.28 -9.98 -2.35
C TRP A 169 3.09 -9.92 -3.66
N ASP A 170 2.62 -9.13 -4.63
CA ASP A 170 3.35 -8.96 -5.90
C ASP A 170 4.44 -7.91 -5.77
N SER A 171 5.57 -8.32 -5.17
CA SER A 171 6.64 -7.43 -4.71
C SER A 171 7.75 -7.24 -5.74
N TYR A 172 8.21 -5.99 -5.86
CA TYR A 172 9.28 -5.56 -6.75
C TYR A 172 10.32 -4.72 -6.00
N TRP A 173 11.56 -4.77 -6.47
CA TRP A 173 12.56 -3.77 -6.12
C TRP A 173 12.24 -2.45 -6.81
N ILE A 174 12.26 -1.36 -6.06
CA ILE A 174 11.98 -0.04 -6.64
C ILE A 174 13.02 0.32 -7.72
N ASP A 175 14.29 0.00 -7.48
CA ASP A 175 15.37 0.21 -8.47
C ASP A 175 15.14 -0.55 -9.79
N ASP A 176 14.49 -1.72 -9.77
CA ASP A 176 14.16 -2.45 -11.02
C ASP A 176 13.00 -1.79 -11.76
N VAL A 177 12.02 -1.25 -11.02
CA VAL A 177 10.90 -0.51 -11.61
C VAL A 177 11.41 0.77 -12.28
N LEU A 178 12.33 1.49 -11.63
CA LEU A 178 12.91 2.73 -12.13
C LEU A 178 14.03 2.50 -13.18
N GLY A 179 14.56 1.28 -13.28
CA GLY A 179 15.70 0.93 -14.14
C GLY A 179 15.37 0.77 -15.63
N ASN A 180 14.10 0.85 -16.05
CA ASN A 180 13.66 0.60 -17.42
C ASN A 180 13.33 1.92 -18.18
N PRO A 181 14.31 2.55 -18.86
CA PRO A 181 14.09 3.83 -19.53
C PRO A 181 13.28 3.72 -20.84
N GLU A 182 13.15 2.53 -21.42
CA GLU A 182 12.42 2.31 -22.69
C GLU A 182 10.90 2.45 -22.53
N ASP A 183 10.37 2.32 -21.30
CA ASP A 183 8.94 2.38 -21.01
C ASP A 183 8.33 3.80 -21.14
N ASN A 184 9.17 4.81 -21.43
CA ASN A 184 8.82 6.24 -21.40
C ASN A 184 9.09 7.02 -22.69
N ALA A 185 9.43 6.34 -23.78
CA ALA A 185 9.81 6.99 -25.05
C ALA A 185 8.76 7.98 -25.59
N GLU A 186 7.50 7.86 -25.17
CA GLU A 186 6.36 8.67 -25.65
C GLU A 186 5.95 9.83 -24.72
N TYR A 187 6.58 10.04 -23.55
CA TYR A 187 6.12 11.02 -22.56
C TYR A 187 7.10 12.20 -22.33
N ASN A 188 6.54 13.40 -22.17
CA ASN A 188 7.30 14.64 -21.94
C ASN A 188 7.90 14.75 -20.53
N LYS A 189 7.40 13.98 -19.55
CA LYS A 189 8.00 13.82 -18.20
C LYS A 189 8.64 12.45 -18.10
N LYS A 190 9.96 12.41 -18.23
CA LYS A 190 10.75 11.17 -18.37
C LYS A 190 10.98 10.42 -17.06
N ASP A 191 10.44 10.91 -15.95
CA ASP A 191 10.79 10.44 -14.61
C ASP A 191 9.86 9.32 -14.09
N TYR A 192 8.66 9.15 -14.67
CA TYR A 192 7.72 8.09 -14.30
C TYR A 192 7.91 6.85 -15.15
N HIS A 193 8.12 5.69 -14.56
CA HIS A 193 8.24 4.42 -15.26
C HIS A 193 6.95 3.60 -15.17
N ILE A 194 6.61 2.86 -16.23
CA ILE A 194 5.48 1.92 -16.17
C ILE A 194 5.85 0.82 -15.18
N TRP A 195 5.11 0.73 -14.08
CA TRP A 195 5.30 -0.36 -13.13
C TRP A 195 4.51 -1.58 -13.56
N ARG A 196 3.19 -1.46 -13.72
CA ARG A 196 2.34 -2.59 -14.11
C ARG A 196 0.94 -2.21 -14.61
N TYR A 197 0.25 -3.21 -15.14
CA TYR A 197 -1.20 -3.17 -15.38
C TYR A 197 -1.97 -3.81 -14.24
N VAL A 198 -3.16 -3.26 -13.96
CA VAL A 198 -4.02 -3.63 -12.81
C VAL A 198 -5.47 -3.79 -13.27
N THR A 199 -6.15 -4.84 -12.81
CA THR A 199 -7.58 -5.04 -13.09
C THR A 199 -8.45 -4.01 -12.38
N GLU A 200 -9.63 -3.75 -12.95
CA GLU A 200 -10.63 -2.89 -12.31
C GLU A 200 -11.07 -3.49 -10.95
N ASN A 201 -11.09 -2.66 -9.92
CA ASN A 201 -11.48 -3.00 -8.56
C ASN A 201 -12.20 -1.78 -7.96
N THR A 202 -13.53 -1.82 -7.87
CA THR A 202 -14.34 -0.71 -7.34
C THR A 202 -15.16 -1.17 -6.13
N VAL A 203 -15.57 -0.21 -5.31
CA VAL A 203 -16.43 -0.40 -4.13
C VAL A 203 -17.78 0.29 -4.41
N PRO A 204 -18.92 -0.33 -4.06
CA PRO A 204 -20.25 0.28 -4.26
C PRO A 204 -20.49 1.50 -3.36
N GLN A 205 -21.63 2.18 -3.56
CA GLN A 205 -21.95 3.52 -3.04
C GLN A 205 -21.75 3.77 -1.53
N ASP A 206 -21.79 2.73 -0.70
CA ASP A 206 -21.61 2.89 0.73
C ASP A 206 -20.14 3.22 1.05
N ASN A 207 -19.87 4.51 1.33
CA ASN A 207 -18.52 5.01 1.58
C ASN A 207 -17.85 4.29 2.76
N ASP A 208 -18.63 3.83 3.76
CA ASP A 208 -18.11 3.07 4.91
C ASP A 208 -17.57 1.68 4.52
N LYS A 209 -17.77 1.26 3.27
CA LYS A 209 -17.31 -0.03 2.72
C LYS A 209 -16.01 0.05 1.95
N GLN A 210 -15.44 1.24 1.79
CA GLN A 210 -14.07 1.43 1.31
C GLN A 210 -13.11 1.05 2.44
N ARG A 211 -12.78 -0.25 2.51
CA ARG A 211 -12.02 -0.89 3.58
C ARG A 211 -10.75 -1.56 3.09
N ASN A 212 -9.75 -1.63 3.95
CA ASN A 212 -8.40 -2.14 3.66
C ASN A 212 -8.40 -3.57 3.08
N GLY A 213 -9.36 -4.41 3.48
CA GLY A 213 -9.47 -5.78 3.00
C GLY A 213 -9.85 -5.92 1.52
N VAL A 214 -10.49 -4.92 0.92
CA VAL A 214 -11.09 -5.03 -0.42
C VAL A 214 -10.53 -4.09 -1.47
N THR A 215 -9.74 -3.10 -1.04
CA THR A 215 -9.21 -2.07 -1.92
C THR A 215 -7.84 -2.45 -2.47
N THR A 216 -7.61 -2.25 -3.77
CA THR A 216 -6.28 -2.36 -4.38
C THR A 216 -5.33 -1.32 -3.78
N GLY A 217 -4.16 -1.77 -3.33
CA GLY A 217 -3.17 -0.91 -2.69
C GLY A 217 -1.74 -1.21 -3.11
N VAL A 218 -0.83 -0.36 -2.65
CA VAL A 218 0.61 -0.51 -2.76
C VAL A 218 1.21 -0.54 -1.36
N VAL A 219 2.03 -1.56 -1.08
CA VAL A 219 2.77 -1.66 0.18
C VAL A 219 4.23 -1.36 -0.08
N PHE A 220 4.80 -0.40 0.63
CA PHE A 220 6.22 -0.08 0.56
C PHE A 220 6.96 -0.65 1.76
N LYS A 221 8.14 -1.22 1.51
CA LYS A 221 9.07 -1.66 2.55
C LYS A 221 10.16 -0.61 2.70
N GLY A 222 10.26 -0.04 3.91
CA GLY A 222 11.28 0.94 4.27
C GLY A 222 12.37 0.33 5.14
N LYS A 223 13.60 0.84 5.01
CA LYS A 223 14.74 0.57 5.88
C LYS A 223 15.13 1.83 6.62
N LEU A 224 15.33 1.73 7.95
CA LEU A 224 15.88 2.82 8.74
C LEU A 224 17.37 3.02 8.44
N LEU A 225 17.76 4.26 8.21
CA LEU A 225 19.12 4.71 8.03
C LEU A 225 19.44 5.85 9.01
N ALA A 226 20.71 5.98 9.36
CA ALA A 226 21.23 7.07 10.15
C ALA A 226 22.22 7.88 9.31
N SER A 227 22.17 9.20 9.41
CA SER A 227 23.26 10.03 8.87
C SER A 227 24.42 10.09 9.86
N ASP A 228 25.61 10.44 9.36
CA ASP A 228 26.82 10.57 10.19
C ASP A 228 26.64 11.53 11.37
N GLY A 229 25.82 12.58 11.20
CA GLY A 229 25.53 13.56 12.27
C GLY A 229 24.83 12.95 13.49
N LEU A 230 24.08 11.85 13.30
CA LEU A 230 23.42 11.17 14.42
C LEU A 230 24.44 10.56 15.38
N LYS A 231 25.64 10.21 14.92
CA LYS A 231 26.70 9.64 15.75
C LYS A 231 27.10 10.57 16.90
N ASP A 232 27.08 11.88 16.66
CA ASP A 232 27.46 12.88 17.67
C ASP A 232 26.28 13.25 18.58
N VAL A 233 25.05 13.25 18.05
CA VAL A 233 23.83 13.63 18.78
C VAL A 233 23.28 12.48 19.62
N ASN A 234 23.22 11.28 19.06
CA ASN A 234 22.74 10.07 19.73
C ASN A 234 23.56 8.84 19.28
N PRO A 235 24.78 8.67 19.83
CA PRO A 235 25.66 7.54 19.49
C PRO A 235 25.00 6.17 19.70
N SER A 236 24.13 6.03 20.70
CA SER A 236 23.44 4.78 21.00
C SER A 236 22.49 4.38 19.88
N LEU A 237 21.67 5.32 19.40
CA LEU A 237 20.75 5.08 18.29
C LEU A 237 21.49 4.85 16.97
N TYR A 238 22.53 5.63 16.70
CA TYR A 238 23.42 5.41 15.55
C TYR A 238 23.98 3.98 15.56
N ASN A 239 24.58 3.54 16.68
CA ASN A 239 25.17 2.21 16.78
C ASN A 239 24.11 1.09 16.68
N ALA A 240 22.90 1.32 17.18
CA ALA A 240 21.78 0.39 17.00
C ALA A 240 21.42 0.23 15.52
N ILE A 241 21.27 1.33 14.78
CA ILE A 241 20.91 1.32 13.35
C ILE A 241 22.01 0.65 12.52
N GLU A 242 23.28 0.96 12.80
CA GLU A 242 24.44 0.41 12.07
C GLU A 242 24.76 -1.06 12.45
N GLY A 243 24.15 -1.58 13.52
CA GLY A 243 24.41 -2.93 14.03
C GLY A 243 25.78 -3.07 14.69
N THR A 244 26.30 -1.98 15.26
CA THR A 244 27.53 -1.91 16.07
C THR A 244 27.24 -1.71 17.56
N TYR A 245 25.97 -1.86 17.96
CA TYR A 245 25.50 -1.63 19.32
C TYR A 245 26.15 -2.58 20.33
N SER A 246 26.66 -1.99 21.40
CA SER A 246 27.02 -2.69 22.63
C SER A 246 26.12 -2.20 23.78
N MET A 247 25.70 -3.14 24.63
CA MET A 247 24.99 -2.78 25.85
C MET A 247 25.87 -1.84 26.70
N PRO A 248 25.34 -0.74 27.25
CA PRO A 248 26.11 0.14 28.13
C PRO A 248 26.66 -0.60 29.35
N ASP A 249 27.83 -0.16 29.81
CA ASP A 249 28.47 -0.73 31.01
C ASP A 249 27.52 -0.68 32.21
N ASN A 250 27.56 -1.74 33.03
CA ASN A 250 26.71 -1.91 34.21
C ASN A 250 25.19 -1.91 33.93
N THR A 251 24.77 -2.07 32.68
CA THR A 251 23.36 -2.24 32.29
C THR A 251 23.10 -3.68 31.87
N THR A 252 22.06 -4.31 32.44
CA THR A 252 21.54 -5.59 31.94
C THR A 252 20.37 -5.33 31.00
N GLY A 253 20.31 -6.06 29.89
CA GLY A 253 19.24 -5.88 28.90
C GLY A 253 19.19 -6.98 27.86
N TYR A 254 18.13 -6.94 27.07
CA TYR A 254 17.89 -7.85 25.97
C TYR A 254 18.50 -7.31 24.67
N THR A 255 19.27 -8.17 24.00
CA THR A 255 19.82 -7.97 22.65
C THR A 255 19.82 -9.31 21.95
N TYR A 256 19.83 -9.29 20.64
CA TYR A 256 19.85 -10.50 19.81
C TYR A 256 20.74 -10.27 18.59
N ASP A 257 21.25 -11.37 18.05
CA ASP A 257 22.18 -11.31 16.92
C ASP A 257 21.45 -11.60 15.60
N VAL A 258 21.77 -10.80 14.58
CA VAL A 258 21.30 -11.00 13.21
C VAL A 258 22.53 -10.96 12.29
N GLN A 259 22.85 -12.09 11.66
CA GLN A 259 24.03 -12.24 10.78
C GLN A 259 25.35 -11.73 11.41
N GLY A 260 25.59 -12.07 12.68
CA GLY A 260 26.82 -11.71 13.39
C GLY A 260 26.89 -10.27 13.88
N ARG A 261 25.80 -9.50 13.80
CA ARG A 261 25.65 -8.17 14.38
C ARG A 261 24.66 -8.19 15.53
N THR A 262 24.96 -7.51 16.62
CA THR A 262 24.11 -7.43 17.81
C THR A 262 23.18 -6.22 17.72
N TYR A 263 21.89 -6.44 17.94
CA TYR A 263 20.87 -5.40 17.91
C TYR A 263 20.09 -5.32 19.23
N PRO A 264 19.74 -4.11 19.70
CA PRO A 264 18.66 -3.92 20.65
C PRO A 264 17.30 -3.95 19.91
N ILE A 265 16.20 -4.01 20.68
CA ILE A 265 14.88 -3.63 20.17
C ILE A 265 14.80 -2.11 20.22
N LEU A 266 14.32 -1.47 19.16
CA LEU A 266 13.94 -0.06 19.20
C LEU A 266 12.47 0.06 19.57
N TYR A 267 12.14 1.04 20.39
CA TYR A 267 10.78 1.29 20.84
C TYR A 267 10.37 2.69 20.42
N THR A 268 9.13 2.84 19.96
CA THR A 268 8.50 4.17 19.90
C THR A 268 7.35 4.25 20.88
N PHE A 269 7.21 5.42 21.50
CA PHE A 269 6.07 5.80 22.33
C PHE A 269 5.81 7.30 22.13
N GLN A 270 4.59 7.67 21.76
CA GLN A 270 4.23 9.08 21.46
C GLN A 270 5.25 9.75 20.52
N ASN A 271 5.63 9.06 19.44
CA ASN A 271 6.62 9.48 18.42
C ASN A 271 8.08 9.65 18.91
N MET A 272 8.42 9.28 20.14
CA MET A 272 9.81 9.28 20.63
C MET A 272 10.46 7.92 20.48
N ILE A 273 11.69 7.85 19.92
CA ILE A 273 12.45 6.60 19.74
C ILE A 273 13.34 6.34 20.96
N TYR A 274 13.34 5.11 21.45
CA TYR A 274 14.20 4.63 22.54
C TYR A 274 15.02 3.40 22.09
N VAL A 275 16.27 3.33 22.55
CA VAL A 275 17.20 2.24 22.25
C VAL A 275 17.28 1.28 23.43
N GLY A 276 16.62 0.12 23.30
CA GLY A 276 16.53 -0.85 24.39
C GLY A 276 15.64 -0.40 25.55
N TRP A 277 15.18 -1.36 26.35
CA TRP A 277 14.27 -1.07 27.46
C TRP A 277 15.01 -0.55 28.70
N ASN A 278 15.90 -1.34 29.28
CA ASN A 278 16.67 -0.94 30.48
C ASN A 278 17.70 0.17 30.20
N ALA A 279 18.14 0.32 28.95
CA ALA A 279 19.08 1.37 28.55
C ALA A 279 18.38 2.67 28.09
N GLY A 280 17.12 2.59 27.65
CA GLY A 280 16.39 3.71 27.04
C GLY A 280 15.05 3.98 27.73
N VAL A 281 14.08 3.08 27.54
CA VAL A 281 12.69 3.26 27.98
C VAL A 281 12.56 3.45 29.51
N SER A 282 13.08 2.52 30.31
CA SER A 282 12.89 2.49 31.76
C SER A 282 13.56 3.68 32.49
N PRO A 283 14.80 4.07 32.14
CA PRO A 283 15.40 5.31 32.65
C PRO A 283 14.63 6.58 32.24
N ALA A 284 14.17 6.66 30.98
CA ALA A 284 13.41 7.81 30.50
C ALA A 284 12.06 7.94 31.22
N ALA A 285 11.36 6.83 31.43
CA ALA A 285 10.12 6.76 32.21
C ALA A 285 10.34 7.25 33.64
N THR A 286 11.40 6.77 34.31
CA THR A 286 11.76 7.18 35.67
C THR A 286 12.07 8.68 35.74
N ALA A 287 12.81 9.21 34.77
CA ALA A 287 13.13 10.63 34.69
C ALA A 287 11.90 11.51 34.40
N ALA A 288 10.95 11.01 33.61
CA ALA A 288 9.69 11.71 33.32
C ALA A 288 8.77 11.80 34.55
N GLY A 289 8.79 10.79 35.42
CA GLY A 289 8.08 10.76 36.70
C GLY A 289 6.72 10.04 36.67
N GLU A 290 6.24 9.67 37.86
CA GLU A 290 5.14 8.70 38.05
C GLU A 290 3.80 9.09 37.41
N THR A 291 3.56 10.38 37.22
CA THR A 291 2.29 10.88 36.68
C THR A 291 2.22 10.86 35.16
N THR A 292 3.35 10.62 34.47
CA THR A 292 3.44 10.67 33.01
C THR A 292 2.93 9.40 32.34
N ASP A 293 2.45 9.53 31.10
CA ASP A 293 1.94 8.40 30.32
C ASP A 293 3.03 7.35 30.07
N LEU A 294 4.26 7.79 29.81
CA LEU A 294 5.40 6.89 29.64
C LEU A 294 5.67 6.07 30.90
N TYR A 295 5.64 6.69 32.09
CA TYR A 295 5.84 5.95 33.34
C TYR A 295 4.74 4.92 33.58
N LYS A 296 3.48 5.29 33.34
CA LYS A 296 2.34 4.38 33.48
C LYS A 296 2.43 3.22 32.48
N ALA A 297 2.74 3.51 31.22
CA ALA A 297 2.90 2.49 30.18
C ALA A 297 3.99 1.46 30.53
N VAL A 298 5.05 1.88 31.23
CA VAL A 298 6.13 0.97 31.68
C VAL A 298 5.72 0.14 32.89
N ASN A 299 5.03 0.75 33.88
CA ASN A 299 4.89 0.20 35.22
C ASN A 299 3.50 -0.34 35.56
N GLU A 300 2.45 0.09 34.88
CA GLU A 300 1.08 -0.41 35.10
C GLU A 300 0.85 -1.72 34.34
N VAL A 301 -0.14 -2.49 34.79
CA VAL A 301 -0.51 -3.76 34.14
C VAL A 301 -1.53 -3.44 33.03
N PRO A 302 -1.17 -3.58 31.74
CA PRO A 302 -2.09 -3.31 30.65
C PRO A 302 -3.16 -4.40 30.55
N GLU A 303 -4.24 -4.08 29.84
CA GLU A 303 -5.35 -5.01 29.63
C GLU A 303 -4.87 -6.31 28.96
N GLY A 304 -5.33 -7.46 29.46
CA GLY A 304 -4.94 -8.77 28.92
C GLY A 304 -3.52 -9.23 29.27
N SER A 305 -2.79 -8.51 30.13
CA SER A 305 -1.50 -8.93 30.69
C SER A 305 -1.61 -9.32 32.18
N ALA A 306 -0.72 -10.22 32.63
CA ALA A 306 -0.61 -10.60 34.03
C ALA A 306 0.34 -9.71 34.84
N LYS A 307 1.25 -8.98 34.16
CA LYS A 307 2.32 -8.17 34.75
C LYS A 307 2.56 -6.91 33.92
N SER A 308 3.20 -5.91 34.50
CA SER A 308 3.61 -4.72 33.76
C SER A 308 4.66 -5.06 32.70
N PRO A 309 4.79 -4.23 31.65
CA PRO A 309 5.84 -4.41 30.66
C PRO A 309 7.23 -4.46 31.28
N ASP A 310 7.53 -3.61 32.27
CA ASP A 310 8.84 -3.63 32.94
C ASP A 310 9.12 -4.95 33.67
N ALA A 311 8.15 -5.48 34.42
CA ALA A 311 8.30 -6.74 35.13
C ALA A 311 8.53 -7.91 34.14
N LEU A 312 7.79 -7.94 33.03
CA LEU A 312 7.97 -8.94 31.99
C LEU A 312 9.29 -8.77 31.24
N TYR A 313 9.79 -7.54 31.10
CA TYR A 313 11.11 -7.30 30.53
C TYR A 313 12.21 -7.88 31.41
N GLN A 314 12.13 -7.74 32.75
CA GLN A 314 13.13 -8.35 33.64
C GLN A 314 13.10 -9.89 33.56
N GLU A 315 11.93 -10.49 33.37
CA GLU A 315 11.79 -11.93 33.09
C GLU A 315 12.41 -12.33 31.75
N LEU A 316 12.23 -11.51 30.70
CA LEU A 316 12.89 -11.71 29.41
C LEU A 316 14.43 -11.65 29.54
N VAL A 317 14.96 -10.66 30.26
CA VAL A 317 16.41 -10.56 30.50
C VAL A 317 16.93 -11.79 31.23
N ALA A 318 16.22 -12.28 32.25
CA ALA A 318 16.59 -13.49 32.98
C ALA A 318 16.48 -14.78 32.14
N ALA A 319 15.54 -14.82 31.20
CA ALA A 319 15.31 -15.96 30.32
C ALA A 319 16.25 -16.02 29.11
N LYS A 320 17.04 -14.97 28.85
CA LYS A 320 17.96 -14.90 27.71
C LYS A 320 18.94 -16.07 27.68
N GLY A 321 19.07 -16.72 26.54
CA GLY A 321 19.90 -17.92 26.31
C GLY A 321 19.28 -19.22 26.82
N THR A 322 18.05 -19.19 27.35
CA THR A 322 17.33 -20.37 27.83
C THR A 322 16.23 -20.80 26.87
N SER A 323 15.68 -21.99 27.04
CA SER A 323 14.52 -22.45 26.26
C SER A 323 13.24 -21.63 26.50
N GLY A 324 13.19 -20.84 27.57
CA GLY A 324 12.06 -19.96 27.90
C GLY A 324 12.12 -18.59 27.24
N GLU A 325 13.22 -18.24 26.57
CA GLU A 325 13.44 -16.89 26.01
C GLU A 325 12.31 -16.47 25.06
N ALA A 326 11.93 -17.33 24.12
CA ALA A 326 10.90 -17.01 23.13
C ALA A 326 9.53 -16.71 23.76
N ALA A 327 9.14 -17.48 24.78
CA ALA A 327 7.89 -17.27 25.49
C ALA A 327 7.91 -16.00 26.35
N ALA A 328 9.05 -15.72 27.01
CA ALA A 328 9.23 -14.48 27.76
C ALA A 328 9.22 -13.25 26.84
N LEU A 329 9.84 -13.35 25.66
CA LEU A 329 9.83 -12.30 24.65
C LEU A 329 8.40 -12.05 24.15
N ASP A 330 7.65 -13.11 23.84
CA ASP A 330 6.26 -12.97 23.40
C ASP A 330 5.37 -12.30 24.46
N ALA A 331 5.49 -12.72 25.71
CA ALA A 331 4.75 -12.13 26.83
C ALA A 331 5.10 -10.65 27.02
N PHE A 332 6.39 -10.30 27.00
CA PHE A 332 6.84 -8.91 27.09
C PHE A 332 6.32 -8.07 25.93
N ARG A 333 6.49 -8.52 24.68
CA ARG A 333 6.02 -7.79 23.48
C ARG A 333 4.53 -7.53 23.57
N LYS A 334 3.73 -8.54 23.88
CA LYS A 334 2.28 -8.38 24.03
C LYS A 334 1.94 -7.30 25.06
N ALA A 335 2.56 -7.32 26.23
CA ALA A 335 2.30 -6.31 27.26
C ALA A 335 2.76 -4.91 26.84
N ALA A 336 3.97 -4.77 26.27
CA ALA A 336 4.48 -3.48 25.79
C ALA A 336 3.60 -2.90 24.67
N THR A 337 3.18 -3.72 23.70
CA THR A 337 2.25 -3.32 22.64
C THR A 337 0.91 -2.87 23.23
N SER A 338 0.32 -3.64 24.15
CA SER A 338 -0.93 -3.26 24.83
C SER A 338 -0.80 -1.98 25.68
N ALA A 339 0.41 -1.61 26.08
CA ALA A 339 0.70 -0.36 26.77
C ALA A 339 0.97 0.83 25.81
N GLY A 340 0.89 0.62 24.49
CA GLY A 340 1.04 1.67 23.48
C GLY A 340 2.44 1.84 22.91
N PHE A 341 3.37 0.92 23.18
CA PHE A 341 4.68 0.91 22.53
C PHE A 341 4.62 0.24 21.16
N THR A 342 5.27 0.80 20.16
CA THR A 342 5.60 0.08 18.91
C THR A 342 7.03 -0.47 19.02
N LEU A 343 7.24 -1.74 18.65
CA LEU A 343 8.54 -2.40 18.79
C LEU A 343 9.13 -2.76 17.43
N TYR A 344 10.29 -2.19 17.11
CA TYR A 344 11.03 -2.48 15.88
C TYR A 344 12.18 -3.45 16.18
N GLN A 345 12.10 -4.61 15.53
CA GLN A 345 13.15 -5.63 15.59
C GLN A 345 13.87 -5.67 14.24
N ALA A 346 15.18 -5.43 14.25
CA ALA A 346 16.06 -5.66 13.11
C ALA A 346 15.93 -7.08 12.57
N SER A 347 16.05 -7.21 11.25
CA SER A 347 16.01 -8.48 10.52
C SER A 347 17.02 -8.47 9.38
N ASN A 348 17.19 -9.62 8.73
CA ASN A 348 18.04 -9.74 7.56
C ASN A 348 17.18 -9.87 6.29
N ASP A 349 17.23 -8.86 5.43
CA ASP A 349 16.45 -8.85 4.19
C ASP A 349 16.84 -9.97 3.21
N ALA A 350 18.06 -10.51 3.33
CA ALA A 350 18.52 -11.64 2.52
C ALA A 350 17.77 -12.95 2.79
N GLU A 351 16.97 -13.02 3.86
CA GLU A 351 16.07 -14.16 4.14
C GLU A 351 14.95 -14.27 3.09
N THR A 352 14.57 -13.14 2.47
CA THR A 352 13.57 -13.10 1.39
C THR A 352 14.20 -13.37 0.02
N ASP A 353 15.38 -12.81 -0.26
CA ASP A 353 16.14 -13.04 -1.48
C ASP A 353 17.66 -12.90 -1.21
N ALA A 354 18.38 -14.02 -1.22
CA ALA A 354 19.81 -14.03 -0.92
C ALA A 354 20.66 -13.34 -2.00
N ALA A 355 20.19 -13.29 -3.25
CA ALA A 355 20.95 -12.75 -4.38
C ALA A 355 20.78 -11.22 -4.51
N LYS A 356 19.60 -10.71 -4.17
CA LYS A 356 19.30 -9.27 -4.16
C LYS A 356 18.59 -8.91 -2.87
N ASN A 357 19.26 -8.17 -2.00
CA ASN A 357 18.76 -7.72 -0.70
C ASN A 357 19.38 -6.39 -0.25
N ASP A 358 18.73 -5.78 0.73
CA ASP A 358 19.18 -4.53 1.37
C ASP A 358 19.94 -4.81 2.69
N GLY A 359 20.33 -6.06 2.92
CA GLY A 359 21.13 -6.50 4.07
C GLY A 359 20.38 -6.49 5.41
N VAL A 360 21.14 -6.35 6.49
CA VAL A 360 20.61 -6.33 7.86
C VAL A 360 20.21 -4.91 8.25
N GLY A 361 19.11 -4.77 8.99
CA GLY A 361 18.68 -3.48 9.54
C GLY A 361 17.25 -3.54 10.10
N TYR A 362 16.74 -2.38 10.52
CA TYR A 362 15.35 -2.21 10.93
C TYR A 362 14.48 -1.94 9.70
N TYR A 363 13.46 -2.77 9.50
CA TYR A 363 12.52 -2.67 8.39
C TYR A 363 11.08 -2.51 8.89
N PHE A 364 10.28 -1.76 8.14
CA PHE A 364 8.87 -1.50 8.40
C PHE A 364 8.11 -1.28 7.10
N TYR A 365 6.79 -1.20 7.20
CA TYR A 365 5.87 -1.18 6.08
C TYR A 365 4.99 0.06 6.10
N TYR A 366 4.71 0.55 4.90
CA TYR A 366 3.79 1.64 4.66
C TYR A 366 2.71 1.20 3.68
N TYR A 367 1.45 1.50 4.00
CA TYR A 367 0.28 1.04 3.24
C TYR A 367 -0.35 2.23 2.52
N TYR A 368 -0.47 2.12 1.20
CA TYR A 368 -1.19 3.08 0.37
C TYR A 368 -2.35 2.41 -0.33
N TRP A 369 -3.50 3.07 -0.35
CA TRP A 369 -4.68 2.64 -1.08
C TRP A 369 -4.88 3.50 -2.29
N ASN A 370 -5.08 2.88 -3.46
CA ASN A 370 -5.18 3.65 -4.69
C ASN A 370 -6.42 4.55 -4.66
N ARG A 371 -6.20 5.85 -4.49
CA ARG A 371 -7.25 6.84 -4.65
C ARG A 371 -7.65 6.92 -6.13
N HIS A 372 -8.83 7.45 -6.42
CA HIS A 372 -9.42 7.54 -7.75
C HIS A 372 -10.17 8.85 -7.95
N ASN A 373 -11.16 9.14 -7.10
CA ASN A 373 -11.89 10.41 -7.06
C ASN A 373 -11.61 11.10 -5.73
N ASP A 374 -10.43 11.70 -5.59
CA ASP A 374 -10.07 12.50 -4.42
C ASP A 374 -11.05 13.67 -4.25
N ASN A 375 -11.56 13.85 -3.03
CA ASN A 375 -12.47 14.93 -2.68
C ASN A 375 -11.75 16.10 -2.00
N GLU A 376 -10.44 16.01 -1.83
CA GLU A 376 -9.55 16.98 -1.15
C GLU A 376 -9.91 17.22 0.33
N LEU A 377 -10.72 16.35 0.93
CA LEU A 377 -11.21 16.46 2.31
C LEU A 377 -10.66 15.31 3.15
N SER A 378 -9.52 15.56 3.81
CA SER A 378 -8.92 14.59 4.72
C SER A 378 -9.91 14.12 5.80
N ALA A 379 -9.86 12.82 6.08
CA ALA A 379 -10.70 12.10 7.04
C ALA A 379 -12.20 12.02 6.68
N THR A 380 -12.59 12.41 5.46
CA THR A 380 -13.98 12.32 5.00
C THR A 380 -14.08 11.49 3.72
N MET A 381 -14.54 10.26 3.85
CA MET A 381 -14.62 9.32 2.72
C MET A 381 -15.60 9.80 1.63
N GLY A 382 -15.09 9.95 0.40
CA GLY A 382 -15.82 10.35 -0.79
C GLY A 382 -16.33 9.19 -1.65
N PRO A 383 -17.32 9.45 -2.53
CA PRO A 383 -17.82 8.46 -3.51
C PRO A 383 -16.74 7.93 -4.46
N MET A 384 -16.49 6.62 -4.43
CA MET A 384 -15.41 5.97 -5.21
C MET A 384 -14.05 6.66 -5.04
N GLU A 385 -13.78 7.18 -3.85
CA GLU A 385 -12.52 7.82 -3.56
C GLU A 385 -11.37 6.84 -3.69
N PHE A 386 -11.53 5.59 -3.28
CA PHE A 386 -10.55 4.54 -3.43
C PHE A 386 -11.06 3.44 -4.37
N ALA A 387 -10.50 3.41 -5.58
CA ALA A 387 -10.87 2.46 -6.61
C ALA A 387 -9.75 2.32 -7.64
N VAL A 388 -9.83 1.27 -8.45
CA VAL A 388 -9.08 1.15 -9.71
C VAL A 388 -10.11 0.99 -10.82
N VAL A 389 -10.18 1.93 -11.75
CA VAL A 389 -11.09 1.86 -12.90
C VAL A 389 -10.29 1.65 -14.18
N ARG A 390 -10.79 0.77 -15.05
CA ARG A 390 -10.14 0.48 -16.33
C ARG A 390 -9.85 1.74 -17.15
N ASN A 391 -8.86 1.65 -18.03
CA ASN A 391 -8.49 2.71 -18.96
C ASN A 391 -8.03 4.03 -18.30
N ASN A 392 -7.64 3.97 -17.02
CA ASN A 392 -6.94 5.02 -16.28
C ASN A 392 -5.45 4.68 -16.12
N VAL A 393 -4.64 5.73 -16.01
CA VAL A 393 -3.22 5.64 -15.61
C VAL A 393 -3.10 6.34 -14.26
N TYR A 394 -2.66 5.61 -13.25
CA TYR A 394 -2.37 6.12 -11.91
C TYR A 394 -0.86 6.32 -11.82
N LYS A 395 -0.42 7.57 -11.66
CA LYS A 395 0.99 7.93 -11.52
C LYS A 395 1.29 8.03 -10.04
N LEU A 396 2.27 7.30 -9.53
CA LEU A 396 2.54 7.21 -8.10
C LEU A 396 3.94 7.72 -7.81
N ALA A 397 4.09 8.55 -6.78
CA ALA A 397 5.38 9.02 -6.29
C ALA A 397 5.28 9.13 -4.77
N VAL A 398 6.28 8.66 -4.03
CA VAL A 398 6.36 8.96 -2.59
C VAL A 398 7.07 10.29 -2.42
N THR A 399 6.44 11.31 -1.83
CA THR A 399 7.02 12.66 -1.73
C THR A 399 7.64 13.01 -0.38
N GLY A 400 7.37 12.19 0.63
CA GLY A 400 7.79 12.42 2.01
C GLY A 400 7.53 11.20 2.89
N ILE A 401 8.23 11.15 4.01
CA ILE A 401 7.98 10.21 5.10
C ILE A 401 8.15 11.00 6.40
N ALA A 402 7.14 11.02 7.27
CA ALA A 402 7.11 11.81 8.48
C ALA A 402 7.66 11.03 9.69
N LYS A 403 7.40 9.72 9.73
CA LYS A 403 7.84 8.85 10.83
C LYS A 403 7.98 7.39 10.40
N LEU A 404 8.43 6.55 11.34
CA LEU A 404 8.55 5.11 11.13
C LEU A 404 7.19 4.47 10.84
N GLY A 405 7.14 3.58 9.84
CA GLY A 405 5.94 2.83 9.48
C GLY A 405 5.60 1.69 10.43
N HIS A 406 4.69 0.82 9.99
CA HIS A 406 4.24 -0.35 10.77
C HIS A 406 5.36 -1.40 10.89
N PRO A 407 5.62 -1.95 12.09
CA PRO A 407 6.69 -2.92 12.29
C PRO A 407 6.46 -4.20 11.48
N ARG A 408 7.54 -4.86 11.07
CA ARG A 408 7.47 -6.16 10.37
C ARG A 408 6.69 -7.22 11.13
N ILE A 409 6.77 -7.21 12.46
CA ILE A 409 6.03 -8.13 13.32
C ILE A 409 4.76 -7.38 13.73
N SER A 410 3.62 -7.74 13.15
CA SER A 410 2.37 -6.98 13.35
C SER A 410 1.85 -7.02 14.79
N GLY A 411 2.24 -8.03 15.59
CA GLY A 411 1.94 -8.04 17.04
C GLY A 411 2.77 -7.06 17.87
N ASN A 412 3.76 -6.41 17.27
CA ASN A 412 4.53 -5.33 17.89
C ASN A 412 3.94 -3.94 17.61
N ASP A 413 2.77 -3.90 16.96
CA ASP A 413 2.09 -2.68 16.57
C ASP A 413 0.86 -2.44 17.47
N PRO A 414 0.78 -1.33 18.21
CA PRO A 414 -0.40 -1.00 19.00
C PRO A 414 -1.60 -0.59 18.14
N ASP A 415 -1.41 -0.24 16.87
CA ASP A 415 -2.47 0.06 15.89
C ASP A 415 -2.27 -0.79 14.61
N PRO A 416 -2.46 -2.12 14.71
CA PRO A 416 -2.25 -3.01 13.57
C PRO A 416 -3.35 -2.82 12.52
N VAL A 417 -2.96 -2.86 11.25
CA VAL A 417 -3.92 -2.75 10.15
C VAL A 417 -4.88 -3.93 10.11
N GLY A 418 -6.17 -3.65 10.04
CA GLY A 418 -7.26 -4.65 9.98
C GLY A 418 -8.04 -4.61 8.67
N PRO A 419 -8.67 -5.73 8.25
CA PRO A 419 -9.39 -5.80 6.97
C PRO A 419 -10.65 -4.93 6.92
N GLU A 420 -11.29 -4.70 8.07
CA GLU A 420 -12.50 -3.88 8.21
C GLU A 420 -12.22 -2.40 8.33
N GLU A 421 -10.97 -2.03 8.55
CA GLU A 421 -10.62 -0.64 8.78
C GLU A 421 -10.89 0.20 7.53
N PRO A 422 -11.45 1.40 7.70
CA PRO A 422 -11.68 2.30 6.57
C PRO A 422 -10.35 2.68 5.93
N ASN A 423 -10.37 2.84 4.61
CA ASN A 423 -9.21 3.26 3.82
C ASN A 423 -8.68 4.65 4.21
N GLU A 424 -9.51 5.45 4.86
CA GLU A 424 -9.16 6.79 5.33
C GLU A 424 -9.27 6.83 6.87
N LYS A 425 -8.13 7.08 7.53
CA LYS A 425 -8.04 7.36 8.97
C LYS A 425 -7.59 8.81 9.16
N GLY A 426 -8.11 9.50 10.18
CA GLY A 426 -7.82 10.91 10.47
C GLY A 426 -6.43 11.20 11.05
N ASP A 427 -5.62 10.17 11.26
CA ASP A 427 -4.19 10.35 11.49
C ASP A 427 -3.53 10.60 10.15
N VAL A 428 -3.16 11.86 9.87
CA VAL A 428 -2.53 12.23 8.61
C VAL A 428 -1.10 11.69 8.62
N TYR A 429 -0.92 10.55 7.96
CA TYR A 429 0.37 9.99 7.58
C TYR A 429 0.71 10.29 6.10
N LEU A 430 -0.03 11.15 5.37
CA LEU A 430 0.04 11.16 3.89
C LEU A 430 -0.38 12.50 3.22
N THR A 431 0.50 13.19 2.47
CA THR A 431 0.21 14.28 1.49
C THR A 431 0.98 14.15 0.18
N VAL A 432 0.36 14.27 -0.99
CA VAL A 432 1.04 13.78 -2.20
C VAL A 432 0.62 14.55 -3.44
N SER A 433 1.45 14.49 -4.51
CA SER A 433 1.26 15.20 -5.77
C SER A 433 1.34 14.36 -7.08
N VAL A 434 0.25 14.41 -7.86
CA VAL A 434 0.08 13.77 -9.19
C VAL A 434 -0.31 14.78 -10.27
N GLU A 435 -0.07 14.37 -11.51
CA GLU A 435 -0.43 15.10 -12.71
C GLU A 435 -1.09 14.18 -13.76
N VAL A 436 -2.19 14.67 -14.33
CA VAL A 436 -3.10 13.99 -15.27
C VAL A 436 -2.90 14.45 -16.73
N LEU A 437 -2.50 13.54 -17.65
CA LEU A 437 -2.39 13.77 -19.11
C LEU A 437 -2.86 12.52 -19.94
N PRO A 438 -3.35 12.66 -21.19
CA PRO A 438 -4.48 11.88 -21.76
C PRO A 438 -4.23 10.38 -22.09
N TRP A 439 -5.32 9.60 -22.32
CA TRP A 439 -5.97 8.47 -21.55
C TRP A 439 -7.05 9.11 -20.63
N VAL A 440 -8.16 8.46 -20.21
CA VAL A 440 -9.01 9.16 -19.20
C VAL A 440 -8.21 9.09 -17.91
N VAL A 441 -7.84 10.24 -17.37
CA VAL A 441 -6.78 10.33 -16.39
C VAL A 441 -7.37 10.77 -15.05
N ARG A 442 -6.87 10.17 -13.97
CA ARG A 442 -7.25 10.50 -12.60
C ARG A 442 -6.02 10.56 -11.69
N GLU A 443 -5.97 11.59 -10.86
CA GLU A 443 -4.81 12.13 -10.13
C GLU A 443 -4.81 11.60 -8.68
N ASN A 444 -3.77 10.88 -8.20
CA ASN A 444 -3.81 10.20 -6.88
C ASN A 444 -2.46 9.85 -6.26
N ASP A 445 -2.40 9.97 -4.96
CA ASP A 445 -1.26 10.63 -4.38
C ASP A 445 -0.82 9.85 -3.09
N ILE A 446 0.47 9.37 -2.97
CA ILE A 446 1.21 8.67 -1.82
C ILE A 446 2.38 9.40 -0.99
N GLU A 447 2.35 9.52 0.33
CA GLU A 447 3.43 10.06 1.23
C GLU A 447 3.26 9.42 2.62
N PHE A 448 4.28 9.21 3.45
CA PHE A 448 4.15 8.37 4.67
C PHE A 448 4.44 9.05 6.01
#